data_AF-A0A6A6HU52-F1
#
_entry.id   AF-A0A6A6HU52-F1
#
_cell.length_a   1.000
_cell.length_b   1.000
_cell.length_c   1.000
_cell.angle_alpha   90.00
_cell.angle_beta   90.00
_cell.angle_gamma   90.00
#
_symmetry.space_group_name_H-M   'P 1'
#
loop_
_entity.id
_entity.type
_entity.pdbx_description
1 polymer ?
#
loop_
_entity_poly.entity_id
_entity_poly.type
_entity_poly.pdbx_seq_one_letter_code
_entity_poly.pdbx_strand_id
1 'polypeptide(L)'
;MAYPGPISVLVGRRTGEPAQQLQISPRARINCPFFKNLASGSSLPTTHPDALRAVLRHLDGDTNLDPFQPSNDGLLLFTRTWALAGKLNLPTLQNALVAKMTEHYKQARRADTACYPADGALGAAFVHLGNQLSTGSPAEKFLVWFVGRLARDIRDLETSLRSGNFSNRIIEDVLRVARGFERDAIRRGDAMFRVGTARPARYALPEIEVHTSAPTGIALGWRGVRDESSICSVSSSDSSSSDDDEIPTIDIILCHRPTRRDWNSRKRYGMIFSRRSGSRRSWKSRPLPTT
;
A
#
# COMPACT_ATOMS: atom_id res chain seq x y z
N MET A 1 -27.44 -23.72 -6.62
CA MET A 1 -26.80 -22.39 -6.60
C MET A 1 -25.90 -22.26 -7.81
N ALA A 2 -26.07 -21.23 -8.65
CA ALA A 2 -25.20 -21.04 -9.81
C ALA A 2 -23.78 -20.65 -9.35
N TYR A 3 -22.76 -21.31 -9.89
CA TYR A 3 -21.38 -20.95 -9.62
C TYR A 3 -21.06 -19.61 -10.31
N PRO A 4 -20.42 -18.66 -9.63
CA PRO A 4 -20.01 -17.41 -10.26
C PRO A 4 -18.99 -17.73 -11.37
N GLY A 5 -19.29 -17.34 -12.60
CA GLY A 5 -18.35 -17.47 -13.72
C GLY A 5 -17.10 -16.59 -13.54
N PRO A 6 -16.05 -16.82 -14.35
CA PRO A 6 -14.89 -15.93 -14.37
C PRO A 6 -15.30 -14.51 -14.75
N ILE A 7 -14.58 -13.52 -14.22
CA ILE A 7 -14.79 -12.11 -14.58
C ILE A 7 -13.48 -11.47 -14.99
N SER A 8 -13.57 -10.50 -15.89
CA SER A 8 -12.42 -9.70 -16.27
C SER A 8 -12.42 -8.36 -15.56
N VAL A 9 -11.26 -7.93 -15.07
CA VAL A 9 -11.06 -6.64 -14.40
C VAL A 9 -9.88 -5.90 -15.00
N LEU A 10 -9.99 -4.57 -15.07
CA LEU A 10 -8.87 -3.70 -15.47
C LEU A 10 -8.13 -3.22 -14.23
N VAL A 11 -6.80 -3.24 -14.22
CA VAL A 11 -6.00 -3.04 -13.00
C VAL A 11 -4.84 -2.09 -13.28
N GLY A 12 -4.50 -1.23 -12.33
CA GLY A 12 -3.23 -0.49 -12.34
C GLY A 12 -3.25 0.86 -13.06
N ARG A 13 -4.40 1.35 -13.56
CA ARG A 13 -4.48 2.61 -14.33
C ARG A 13 -3.86 3.83 -13.63
N ARG A 14 -3.88 3.89 -12.29
CA ARG A 14 -3.31 5.00 -11.49
C ARG A 14 -2.01 4.63 -10.76
N THR A 15 -1.39 3.51 -11.12
CA THR A 15 -0.14 3.04 -10.48
C THR A 15 1.12 3.56 -11.17
N GLY A 16 0.98 4.23 -12.33
CA GLY A 16 2.08 4.65 -13.20
C GLY A 16 2.50 3.57 -14.21
N GLU A 17 1.98 2.35 -14.08
CA GLU A 17 2.18 1.24 -15.01
C GLU A 17 1.04 1.13 -16.03
N PRO A 18 1.27 0.49 -17.20
CA PRO A 18 0.21 0.24 -18.16
C PRO A 18 -0.91 -0.57 -17.50
N ALA A 19 -2.15 -0.15 -17.72
CA ALA A 19 -3.30 -0.87 -17.20
C ALA A 19 -3.36 -2.29 -17.79
N GLN A 20 -3.65 -3.28 -16.94
CA GLN A 20 -3.62 -4.69 -17.33
C GLN A 20 -4.99 -5.31 -17.09
N GLN A 21 -5.46 -6.08 -18.07
CA GLN A 21 -6.67 -6.86 -17.94
C GLN A 21 -6.34 -8.20 -17.27
N LEU A 22 -6.91 -8.44 -16.09
CA LEU A 22 -6.74 -9.69 -15.33
C LEU A 22 -8.05 -10.47 -15.29
N GLN A 23 -7.94 -11.79 -15.31
CA GLN A 23 -9.07 -12.70 -15.13
C GLN A 23 -9.12 -13.16 -13.68
N ILE A 24 -10.28 -13.01 -13.05
CA ILE A 24 -10.56 -13.53 -11.71
C ILE A 24 -11.32 -14.84 -11.88
N SER A 25 -10.72 -15.92 -11.42
CA SER A 25 -11.30 -17.26 -11.52
C SER A 25 -12.58 -17.39 -10.68
N PRO A 26 -13.46 -18.37 -10.99
CA PRO A 26 -14.57 -18.74 -10.14
C PRO A 26 -14.14 -19.05 -8.69
N ARG A 27 -13.01 -19.74 -8.53
CA ARG A 27 -12.47 -20.15 -7.22
C ARG A 27 -12.05 -18.94 -6.40
N ALA A 28 -11.37 -17.97 -7.01
CA ALA A 28 -11.01 -16.72 -6.34
C ALA A 28 -12.24 -15.91 -5.91
N ARG A 29 -13.31 -15.89 -6.72
CA ARG A 29 -14.59 -15.25 -6.36
C ARG A 29 -15.29 -15.93 -5.19
N ILE A 30 -15.20 -17.25 -5.09
CA ILE A 30 -15.78 -18.02 -3.96
C ILE A 30 -14.99 -17.73 -2.68
N ASN A 31 -13.67 -17.69 -2.78
CA ASN A 31 -12.78 -17.56 -1.63
C ASN A 31 -12.60 -16.11 -1.13
N CYS A 32 -13.07 -15.11 -1.89
CA CYS A 32 -12.98 -13.70 -1.50
C CYS A 32 -14.32 -12.98 -1.68
N PRO A 33 -14.98 -12.54 -0.58
CA PRO A 33 -16.26 -11.83 -0.64
C PRO A 33 -16.22 -10.56 -1.51
N PHE A 34 -15.10 -9.86 -1.55
CA PHE A 34 -14.92 -8.68 -2.40
C PHE A 34 -15.06 -9.03 -3.89
N PHE A 35 -14.38 -10.09 -4.35
CA PHE A 35 -14.47 -10.55 -5.75
C PHE A 35 -15.79 -11.22 -6.10
N LYS A 36 -16.50 -11.78 -5.12
CA LYS A 36 -17.86 -12.29 -5.32
C LYS A 36 -18.80 -11.19 -5.83
N ASN A 37 -18.71 -10.00 -5.25
CA ASN A 37 -19.59 -8.86 -5.53
C ASN A 37 -19.10 -7.98 -6.68
N LEU A 38 -17.90 -8.25 -7.22
CA LEU A 38 -17.33 -7.46 -8.30
C LEU A 38 -17.97 -7.82 -9.65
N ALA A 39 -18.31 -6.80 -10.43
CA ALA A 39 -18.88 -6.98 -11.77
C ALA A 39 -17.77 -7.21 -12.81
N SER A 40 -18.09 -7.90 -13.89
CA SER A 40 -17.17 -7.99 -15.04
C SER A 40 -17.03 -6.61 -15.69
N GLY A 41 -15.81 -6.26 -16.11
CA GLY A 41 -15.48 -4.94 -16.65
C GLY A 41 -15.19 -3.88 -15.59
N SER A 42 -15.27 -4.20 -14.30
CA SER A 42 -14.84 -3.29 -13.23
C SER A 42 -13.34 -2.97 -13.31
N SER A 43 -12.99 -1.76 -12.89
CA SER A 43 -11.62 -1.25 -12.84
C SER A 43 -11.16 -1.09 -11.38
N LEU A 44 -9.93 -1.52 -11.10
CA LEU A 44 -9.20 -1.39 -9.84
C LEU A 44 -8.01 -0.45 -10.07
N PRO A 45 -8.24 0.87 -10.16
CA PRO A 45 -7.25 1.81 -10.70
C PRO A 45 -6.00 1.93 -9.84
N THR A 46 -6.13 1.80 -8.52
CA THR A 46 -5.04 1.97 -7.54
C THR A 46 -4.37 0.66 -7.14
N THR A 47 -4.84 -0.48 -7.67
CA THR A 47 -4.29 -1.80 -7.33
C THR A 47 -3.13 -2.14 -8.26
N HIS A 48 -2.01 -2.59 -7.70
CA HIS A 48 -0.86 -3.03 -8.49
C HIS A 48 -1.13 -4.38 -9.17
N PRO A 49 -0.86 -4.54 -10.48
CA PRO A 49 -1.13 -5.79 -11.21
C PRO A 49 -0.47 -7.02 -10.58
N ASP A 50 0.82 -6.97 -10.28
CA ASP A 50 1.54 -8.13 -9.74
C ASP A 50 1.12 -8.51 -8.31
N ALA A 51 0.78 -7.51 -7.49
CA ALA A 51 0.24 -7.77 -6.16
C ALA A 51 -1.12 -8.48 -6.26
N LEU A 52 -1.97 -8.06 -7.19
CA LEU A 52 -3.25 -8.74 -7.43
C LEU A 52 -3.05 -10.15 -8.00
N ARG A 53 -2.11 -10.36 -8.91
CA ARG A 53 -1.77 -11.71 -9.41
C ARG A 53 -1.38 -12.65 -8.28
N ALA A 54 -0.52 -12.19 -7.36
CA ALA A 54 -0.10 -13.00 -6.21
C ALA A 54 -1.29 -13.36 -5.30
N VAL A 55 -2.20 -12.41 -5.06
CA VAL A 55 -3.45 -12.65 -4.32
C VAL A 55 -4.33 -13.67 -5.04
N LEU A 56 -4.53 -13.54 -6.35
CA LEU A 56 -5.37 -14.44 -7.14
C LEU A 56 -4.82 -15.87 -7.12
N ARG A 57 -3.51 -16.05 -7.33
CA ARG A 57 -2.84 -17.34 -7.19
C ARG A 57 -3.10 -17.99 -5.83
N HIS A 58 -2.95 -17.23 -4.75
CA HIS A 58 -3.25 -17.73 -3.41
C HIS A 58 -4.70 -18.19 -3.26
N LEU A 59 -5.65 -17.39 -3.75
CA LEU A 59 -7.07 -17.75 -3.70
C LEU A 59 -7.43 -18.94 -4.58
N ASP A 60 -6.66 -19.17 -5.65
CA ASP A 60 -6.75 -20.34 -6.51
C ASP A 60 -6.12 -21.60 -5.89
N GLY A 61 -5.53 -21.48 -4.70
CA GLY A 61 -4.89 -22.58 -3.97
C GLY A 61 -3.42 -22.79 -4.31
N ASP A 62 -2.83 -21.90 -5.12
CA ASP A 62 -1.38 -21.89 -5.35
C ASP A 62 -0.68 -21.28 -4.13
N THR A 63 0.12 -22.10 -3.46
CA THR A 63 0.92 -21.68 -2.29
C THR A 63 2.29 -21.15 -2.68
N ASN A 64 2.61 -21.09 -3.98
CA ASN A 64 3.89 -20.60 -4.45
C ASN A 64 4.01 -19.08 -4.25
N LEU A 65 4.99 -18.68 -3.43
CA LEU A 65 5.35 -17.30 -3.12
C LEU A 65 6.80 -16.98 -3.57
N ASP A 66 7.32 -17.69 -4.57
CA ASP A 66 8.67 -17.46 -5.12
C ASP A 66 8.90 -16.09 -5.78
N PRO A 67 7.88 -15.36 -6.30
CA PRO A 67 8.09 -13.99 -6.79
C PRO A 67 8.57 -13.02 -5.71
N PHE A 68 8.42 -13.36 -4.42
CA PHE A 68 8.82 -12.54 -3.28
C PHE A 68 10.28 -12.80 -2.89
N GLN A 69 11.20 -12.52 -3.81
CA GLN A 69 12.63 -12.59 -3.51
C GLN A 69 13.07 -11.36 -2.70
N PRO A 70 14.15 -11.44 -1.90
CA PRO A 70 14.70 -10.30 -1.17
C PRO A 70 15.49 -9.36 -2.11
N SER A 71 14.85 -8.90 -3.18
CA SER A 71 15.31 -7.83 -4.07
C SER A 71 14.58 -6.53 -3.75
N ASN A 72 15.08 -5.43 -4.33
CA ASN A 72 14.48 -4.10 -4.18
C ASN A 72 12.99 -4.09 -4.55
N ASP A 73 12.68 -4.64 -5.72
CA ASP A 73 11.30 -4.78 -6.19
C ASP A 73 10.51 -5.81 -5.37
N GLY A 74 11.17 -6.82 -4.82
CA GLY A 74 10.55 -7.87 -4.03
C GLY A 74 10.00 -7.39 -2.69
N LEU A 75 10.69 -6.48 -1.98
CA LEU A 75 10.12 -5.87 -0.76
C LEU A 75 8.94 -4.95 -1.07
N LEU A 76 9.02 -4.20 -2.16
CA LEU A 76 7.90 -3.37 -2.60
C LEU A 76 6.70 -4.23 -3.02
N LEU A 77 6.93 -5.32 -3.76
CA LEU A 77 5.89 -6.28 -4.11
C LEU A 77 5.31 -6.98 -2.87
N PHE A 78 6.15 -7.36 -1.91
CA PHE A 78 5.73 -7.90 -0.61
C PHE A 78 4.80 -6.92 0.09
N THR A 79 5.16 -5.64 0.23
CA THR A 79 4.32 -4.66 0.92
C THR A 79 3.01 -4.38 0.21
N ARG A 80 3.04 -4.23 -1.13
CA ARG A 80 1.84 -4.05 -1.95
C ARG A 80 0.89 -5.24 -1.81
N THR A 81 1.42 -6.46 -1.89
CA THR A 81 0.63 -7.69 -1.75
C THR A 81 0.10 -7.86 -0.34
N TRP A 82 0.92 -7.61 0.69
CA TRP A 82 0.51 -7.72 2.08
C TRP A 82 -0.59 -6.70 2.43
N ALA A 83 -0.47 -5.47 1.95
CA ALA A 83 -1.48 -4.43 2.13
C ALA A 83 -2.79 -4.79 1.41
N LEU A 84 -2.71 -5.24 0.15
CA LEU A 84 -3.88 -5.70 -0.61
C LEU A 84 -4.58 -6.88 0.07
N ALA A 85 -3.82 -7.87 0.55
CA ALA A 85 -4.35 -8.99 1.32
C ALA A 85 -5.08 -8.51 2.59
N GLY A 86 -4.56 -7.50 3.27
CA GLY A 86 -5.22 -6.86 4.41
C GLY A 86 -6.57 -6.24 4.02
N LYS A 87 -6.59 -5.46 2.93
CA LYS A 87 -7.83 -4.85 2.42
C LYS A 87 -8.88 -5.87 2.02
N LEU A 88 -8.45 -7.01 1.48
CA LEU A 88 -9.32 -8.12 1.08
C LEU A 88 -9.66 -9.08 2.22
N ASN A 89 -9.22 -8.77 3.45
CA ASN A 89 -9.44 -9.56 4.65
C ASN A 89 -8.88 -11.00 4.55
N LEU A 90 -7.64 -11.13 4.05
CA LEU A 90 -6.94 -12.40 3.83
C LEU A 90 -5.74 -12.56 4.81
N PRO A 91 -5.98 -12.76 6.12
CA PRO A 91 -4.90 -12.85 7.11
C PRO A 91 -4.00 -14.08 6.93
N THR A 92 -4.52 -15.16 6.33
CA THR A 92 -3.72 -16.35 5.99
C THR A 92 -2.62 -16.01 4.99
N LEU A 93 -2.94 -15.23 3.96
CA LEU A 93 -1.97 -14.76 2.97
C LEU A 93 -0.96 -13.79 3.59
N GLN A 94 -1.41 -12.83 4.42
CA GLN A 94 -0.52 -11.91 5.14
C GLN A 94 0.52 -12.67 5.98
N ASN A 95 0.09 -13.71 6.70
CA ASN A 95 0.98 -14.55 7.50
C ASN A 95 1.90 -15.43 6.64
N ALA A 96 1.40 -15.96 5.51
CA ALA A 96 2.21 -16.74 4.58
C ALA A 96 3.32 -15.90 3.93
N LEU A 97 3.03 -14.66 3.54
CA LEU A 97 4.02 -13.71 3.03
C LEU A 97 5.11 -13.42 4.06
N VAL A 98 4.73 -13.15 5.32
CA VAL A 98 5.70 -12.94 6.41
C VAL A 98 6.55 -14.19 6.64
N ALA A 99 5.96 -15.38 6.56
CA ALA A 99 6.70 -16.63 6.70
C ALA A 99 7.73 -16.83 5.56
N LYS A 100 7.34 -16.58 4.31
CA LYS A 100 8.25 -16.65 3.14
C LYS A 100 9.39 -15.63 3.26
N MET A 101 9.09 -14.39 3.60
CA MET A 101 10.13 -13.37 3.82
C MET A 101 11.04 -13.72 5.01
N THR A 102 10.50 -14.34 6.06
CA THR A 102 11.31 -14.84 7.19
C THR A 102 12.26 -15.94 6.75
N GLU A 103 11.86 -16.80 5.82
CA GLU A 103 12.73 -17.82 5.24
C GLU A 103 13.88 -17.16 4.47
N HIS A 104 13.57 -16.21 3.59
CA HIS A 104 14.58 -15.44 2.85
C HIS A 104 15.53 -14.71 3.78
N TYR A 105 15.02 -14.08 4.84
CA TYR A 105 15.84 -13.46 5.89
C TYR A 105 16.83 -14.45 6.50
N LYS A 106 16.37 -15.65 6.87
CA LYS A 106 17.21 -16.69 7.48
C LYS A 106 18.27 -17.20 6.50
N GLN A 107 17.92 -17.38 5.23
CA GLN A 107 18.85 -17.78 4.17
C GLN A 107 19.93 -16.71 3.96
N ALA A 108 19.51 -15.45 3.78
CA ALA A 108 20.35 -14.27 3.69
C ALA A 108 21.37 -14.16 4.85
N ARG A 109 20.90 -14.34 6.09
CA ARG A 109 21.74 -14.34 7.30
C ARG A 109 22.73 -15.50 7.36
N ARG A 110 22.37 -16.69 6.84
CA ARG A 110 23.24 -17.88 6.86
C ARG A 110 24.33 -17.79 5.81
N ALA A 111 24.00 -17.28 4.64
CA ALA A 111 24.94 -17.14 3.54
C ALA A 111 25.92 -15.97 3.76
N ASP A 112 25.66 -15.09 4.74
CA ASP A 112 26.39 -13.82 4.96
C ASP A 112 26.48 -12.93 3.71
N THR A 113 25.64 -13.20 2.72
CA THR A 113 25.64 -12.54 1.40
C THR A 113 24.72 -11.33 1.35
N ALA A 114 23.79 -11.21 2.29
CA ALA A 114 22.77 -10.17 2.21
C ALA A 114 23.27 -8.85 2.79
N CYS A 115 23.47 -7.89 1.89
CA CYS A 115 23.38 -6.47 2.18
C CYS A 115 22.10 -5.99 1.51
N TYR A 116 21.13 -5.51 2.28
CA TYR A 116 19.94 -4.91 1.68
C TYR A 116 20.15 -3.38 1.60
N PRO A 117 20.23 -2.78 0.40
CA PRO A 117 20.40 -1.34 0.28
C PRO A 117 19.13 -0.61 0.70
N ALA A 118 19.27 0.47 1.49
CA ALA A 118 18.16 1.37 1.77
C ALA A 118 17.91 2.30 0.57
N ASP A 119 17.26 1.75 -0.44
CA ASP A 119 17.07 2.36 -1.75
C ASP A 119 15.68 3.00 -1.92
N GLY A 120 15.41 3.49 -3.14
CA GLY A 120 14.13 4.10 -3.49
C GLY A 120 12.94 3.13 -3.37
N ALA A 121 13.13 1.85 -3.69
CA ALA A 121 12.07 0.84 -3.59
C ALA A 121 11.67 0.59 -2.12
N LEU A 122 12.65 0.55 -1.21
CA LEU A 122 12.37 0.47 0.23
C LEU A 122 11.62 1.71 0.73
N GLY A 123 12.01 2.90 0.27
CA GLY A 123 11.28 4.14 0.57
C GLY A 123 9.82 4.07 0.11
N ALA A 124 9.60 3.64 -1.14
CA ALA A 124 8.27 3.44 -1.69
C ALA A 124 7.46 2.39 -0.89
N ALA A 125 8.10 1.34 -0.38
CA ALA A 125 7.46 0.31 0.42
C ALA A 125 6.93 0.87 1.76
N PHE A 126 7.73 1.65 2.49
CA PHE A 126 7.29 2.30 3.73
C PHE A 126 6.20 3.34 3.48
N VAL A 127 6.34 4.17 2.45
CA VAL A 127 5.31 5.15 2.06
C VAL A 127 4.01 4.43 1.71
N HIS A 128 4.08 3.32 0.97
CA HIS A 128 2.91 2.52 0.63
C HIS A 128 2.22 1.97 1.88
N LEU A 129 2.96 1.37 2.82
CA LEU A 129 2.38 0.88 4.07
C LEU A 129 1.76 2.01 4.90
N GLY A 130 2.41 3.17 5.00
CA GLY A 130 1.89 4.32 5.74
C GLY A 130 0.63 4.95 5.11
N ASN A 131 0.51 4.92 3.78
CA ASN A 131 -0.65 5.47 3.07
C ASN A 131 -1.83 4.49 3.02
N GLN A 132 -1.56 3.20 2.87
CA GLN A 132 -2.60 2.18 2.70
C GLN A 132 -3.09 1.60 4.03
N LEU A 133 -2.27 1.70 5.08
CA LEU A 133 -2.50 1.10 6.39
C LEU A 133 -2.15 2.10 7.50
N SER A 134 -2.27 1.68 8.75
CA SER A 134 -1.78 2.46 9.88
C SER A 134 -0.29 2.27 10.11
N THR A 135 0.36 3.33 10.59
CA THR A 135 1.76 3.29 11.00
C THR A 135 1.95 2.30 12.14
N GLY A 136 3.04 1.53 12.11
CA GLY A 136 3.30 0.47 13.08
C GLY A 136 2.53 -0.84 12.82
N SER A 137 2.05 -1.04 11.60
CA SER A 137 1.48 -2.31 11.14
C SER A 137 2.47 -3.47 11.31
N PRO A 138 2.00 -4.74 11.40
CA PRO A 138 2.87 -5.90 11.47
C PRO A 138 3.88 -5.99 10.31
N ALA A 139 3.47 -5.62 9.09
CA ALA A 139 4.37 -5.56 7.93
C ALA A 139 5.43 -4.46 8.05
N GLU A 140 5.07 -3.27 8.53
CA GLU A 140 6.04 -2.19 8.75
C GLU A 140 7.08 -2.60 9.78
N LYS A 141 6.63 -3.15 10.92
CA LYS A 141 7.51 -3.70 11.94
C LYS A 141 8.41 -4.78 11.36
N PHE A 142 7.86 -5.70 10.57
CA PHE A 142 8.65 -6.74 9.92
C PHE A 142 9.74 -6.14 9.02
N LEU A 143 9.41 -5.15 8.18
CA LEU A 143 10.39 -4.49 7.31
C LEU A 143 11.49 -3.76 8.09
N VAL A 144 11.12 -3.04 9.16
CA VAL A 144 12.10 -2.37 10.03
C VAL A 144 13.12 -3.39 10.54
N TRP A 145 12.64 -4.53 11.03
CA TRP A 145 13.50 -5.59 11.53
C TRP A 145 14.32 -6.26 10.43
N PHE A 146 13.70 -6.51 9.28
CA PHE A 146 14.32 -7.17 8.14
C PHE A 146 15.50 -6.36 7.62
N VAL A 147 15.30 -5.07 7.35
CA VAL A 147 16.35 -4.17 6.84
C VAL A 147 17.41 -3.91 7.90
N GLY A 148 17.01 -3.59 9.14
CA GLY A 148 17.96 -3.27 10.20
C GLY A 148 18.93 -4.42 10.49
N ARG A 149 18.47 -5.67 10.41
CA ARG A 149 19.33 -6.84 10.70
C ARG A 149 20.10 -7.40 9.51
N LEU A 150 19.75 -7.02 8.28
CA LEU A 150 20.50 -7.35 7.08
C LEU A 150 21.45 -6.24 6.63
N ALA A 151 21.50 -5.12 7.36
CA ALA A 151 22.50 -4.10 7.13
C ALA A 151 23.89 -4.61 7.54
N ARG A 152 24.86 -4.48 6.62
CA ARG A 152 26.27 -4.81 6.90
C ARG A 152 26.98 -3.69 7.65
N ASP A 153 26.79 -2.45 7.20
CA ASP A 153 27.34 -1.26 7.83
C ASP A 153 26.21 -0.31 8.25
N ILE A 154 26.23 0.07 9.53
CA ILE A 154 25.25 0.97 10.13
C ILE A 154 25.42 2.40 9.60
N ARG A 155 26.65 2.84 9.32
CA ARG A 155 26.94 4.18 8.79
C ARG A 155 26.44 4.33 7.36
N ASP A 156 26.65 3.32 6.54
CA ASP A 156 26.15 3.31 5.16
C ASP A 156 24.62 3.28 5.17
N LEU A 157 24.02 2.41 6.01
CA LEU A 157 22.58 2.37 6.19
C LEU A 157 22.02 3.72 6.63
N GLU A 158 22.63 4.37 7.63
CA GLU A 158 22.23 5.69 8.11
C GLU A 158 22.31 6.76 7.02
N THR A 159 23.38 6.75 6.25
CA THR A 159 23.57 7.68 5.12
C THR A 159 22.48 7.48 4.07
N SER A 160 22.26 6.23 3.64
CA SER A 160 21.22 5.88 2.67
C SER A 160 19.82 6.26 3.15
N LEU A 161 19.49 5.95 4.42
CA LEU A 161 18.20 6.30 5.03
C LEU A 161 17.99 7.81 5.17
N ARG A 162 19.04 8.59 5.47
CA ARG A 162 18.93 10.06 5.55
C ARG A 162 18.87 10.73 4.18
N SER A 163 19.52 10.14 3.18
CA SER A 163 19.45 10.61 1.79
C SER A 163 18.15 10.21 1.08
N GLY A 164 17.55 9.09 1.49
CA GLY A 164 16.25 8.67 1.02
C GLY A 164 15.15 9.46 1.74
N ASN A 165 14.02 9.68 1.06
CA ASN A 165 12.86 10.39 1.60
C ASN A 165 12.10 9.55 2.66
N PHE A 166 12.80 8.99 3.64
CA PHE A 166 12.22 8.25 4.75
C PHE A 166 11.78 9.21 5.86
N SER A 167 10.73 8.85 6.59
CA SER A 167 10.35 9.63 7.77
C SER A 167 11.34 9.40 8.92
N ASN A 168 11.60 10.43 9.72
CA ASN A 168 12.53 10.35 10.86
C ASN A 168 12.23 9.16 11.79
N ARG A 169 10.95 8.84 12.00
CA ARG A 169 10.54 7.67 12.78
C ARG A 169 11.09 6.37 12.19
N ILE A 170 10.91 6.16 10.88
CA ILE A 170 11.40 4.92 10.21
C ILE A 170 12.92 4.86 10.28
N ILE A 171 13.61 5.99 10.08
CA ILE A 171 15.07 6.07 10.21
C ILE A 171 15.51 5.64 11.61
N GLU A 172 14.92 6.23 12.64
CA GLU A 172 15.22 5.90 14.05
C GLU A 172 14.92 4.45 14.39
N ASP A 173 13.76 3.94 13.97
CA ASP A 173 13.33 2.57 14.22
C ASP A 173 14.28 1.55 13.57
N VAL A 174 14.68 1.77 12.30
CA VAL A 174 15.61 0.90 11.58
C VAL A 174 17.01 0.95 12.20
N LEU A 175 17.54 2.13 12.50
CA LEU A 175 18.86 2.28 13.12
C LEU A 175 18.91 1.72 14.54
N ARG A 176 17.81 1.82 15.31
CA ARG A 176 17.70 1.17 16.62
C ARG A 176 17.86 -0.34 16.49
N VAL A 177 17.20 -0.96 15.51
CA VAL A 177 17.34 -2.41 15.27
C VAL A 177 18.74 -2.77 14.78
N ALA A 178 19.31 -1.99 13.85
CA ALA A 178 20.62 -2.25 13.26
C ALA A 178 21.76 -2.21 14.29
N ARG A 179 21.69 -1.28 15.26
CA ARG A 179 22.64 -1.19 16.37
C ARG A 179 22.59 -2.38 17.34
N GLY A 180 21.58 -3.24 17.22
CA GLY A 180 21.56 -4.54 17.90
C GLY A 180 21.23 -4.48 19.39
N PHE A 181 20.61 -3.40 19.88
CA PHE A 181 20.21 -3.27 21.28
C PHE A 181 19.20 -4.33 21.74
N GLU A 182 18.44 -4.89 20.80
CA GLU A 182 17.39 -5.88 21.06
C GLU A 182 17.79 -7.27 20.54
N ARG A 183 17.08 -8.33 20.94
CA ARG A 183 17.26 -9.67 20.35
C ARG A 183 16.55 -9.77 19.01
N ASP A 184 17.10 -10.51 18.05
CA ASP A 184 16.51 -10.71 16.72
C ASP A 184 15.10 -11.35 16.77
N ALA A 185 14.06 -10.50 16.65
CA ALA A 185 12.66 -10.89 16.72
C ALA A 185 12.23 -11.78 15.53
N ILE A 186 12.80 -11.57 14.33
CA ILE A 186 12.48 -12.39 13.16
C ILE A 186 12.98 -13.82 13.38
N ARG A 187 14.19 -13.98 13.92
CA ARG A 187 14.74 -15.31 14.24
C ARG A 187 13.91 -16.06 15.28
N ARG A 188 13.37 -15.34 16.26
CA ARG A 188 12.53 -15.91 17.32
C ARG A 188 11.11 -16.24 16.87
N GLY A 189 10.70 -15.75 15.70
CA GLY A 189 9.35 -15.94 15.19
C GLY A 189 8.31 -15.17 16.01
N ASP A 190 8.66 -13.96 16.44
CA ASP A 190 7.81 -13.18 17.34
C ASP A 190 6.43 -12.92 16.71
N ALA A 191 5.39 -13.05 17.55
CA ALA A 191 4.00 -12.91 17.14
C ALA A 191 3.65 -11.49 16.64
N MET A 192 4.51 -10.49 16.89
CA MET A 192 4.30 -9.10 16.49
C MET A 192 4.22 -8.88 14.97
N PHE A 193 4.74 -9.82 14.17
CA PHE A 193 4.66 -9.77 12.70
C PHE A 193 3.42 -10.47 12.13
N ARG A 194 2.66 -11.18 12.98
CA ARG A 194 1.51 -11.97 12.54
C ARG A 194 0.21 -11.19 12.70
N VAL A 195 -0.71 -11.45 11.78
CA VAL A 195 -2.08 -10.95 11.83
C VAL A 195 -2.98 -12.03 12.42
N GLY A 196 -3.80 -11.66 13.42
CA GLY A 196 -4.78 -12.56 14.00
C GLY A 196 -5.84 -12.96 12.98
N THR A 197 -6.08 -14.27 12.81
CA THR A 197 -7.03 -14.79 11.82
C THR A 197 -8.49 -14.67 12.28
N ALA A 198 -8.73 -14.70 13.60
CA ALA A 198 -10.09 -14.63 14.15
C ALA A 198 -10.69 -13.21 14.09
N ARG A 199 -9.86 -12.18 14.25
CA ARG A 199 -10.25 -10.76 14.23
C ARG A 199 -9.16 -9.92 13.57
N PRO A 200 -8.97 -10.04 12.25
CA PRO A 200 -8.01 -9.23 11.53
C PRO A 200 -8.40 -7.74 11.58
N ALA A 201 -7.38 -6.88 11.48
CA ALA A 201 -7.61 -5.45 11.34
C ALA A 201 -8.41 -5.16 10.05
N ARG A 202 -9.38 -4.25 10.14
CA ARG A 202 -10.20 -3.85 9.01
C ARG A 202 -9.56 -2.64 8.33
N TYR A 203 -9.31 -2.77 7.04
CA TYR A 203 -8.77 -1.69 6.20
C TYR A 203 -9.81 -1.27 5.17
N ALA A 204 -9.67 -0.06 4.64
CA ALA A 204 -10.51 0.40 3.54
C ALA A 204 -10.35 -0.52 2.32
N LEU A 205 -11.48 -0.93 1.73
CA LEU A 205 -11.48 -1.80 0.55
C LEU A 205 -10.76 -1.14 -0.64
N PRO A 206 -10.30 -1.93 -1.64
CA PRO A 206 -9.79 -1.37 -2.88
C PRO A 206 -10.84 -0.48 -3.57
N GLU A 207 -10.39 0.63 -4.15
CA GLU A 207 -11.22 1.53 -4.96
C GLU A 207 -11.71 0.78 -6.21
N ILE A 208 -13.01 0.88 -6.51
CA ILE A 208 -13.64 0.28 -7.69
C ILE A 208 -14.20 1.42 -8.55
N GLU A 209 -13.84 1.41 -9.83
CA GLU A 209 -14.49 2.19 -10.86
C GLU A 209 -15.36 1.24 -11.71
N VAL A 210 -16.67 1.49 -11.76
CA VAL A 210 -17.58 0.74 -12.63
C VAL A 210 -17.67 1.49 -13.95
N HIS A 211 -17.11 0.90 -15.01
CA HIS A 211 -17.40 1.37 -16.36
C HIS A 211 -18.77 0.81 -16.75
N THR A 212 -19.83 1.58 -16.47
CA THR A 212 -21.11 1.39 -17.16
C THR A 212 -20.85 1.72 -18.62
N SER A 213 -20.60 0.68 -19.43
CA SER A 213 -20.80 0.80 -20.87
C SER A 213 -22.26 1.21 -21.04
N ALA A 214 -22.49 2.48 -21.42
CA ALA A 214 -23.81 2.91 -21.84
C ALA A 214 -24.31 1.91 -22.88
N PRO A 215 -25.55 1.40 -22.77
CA PRO A 215 -26.10 0.60 -23.85
C PRO A 215 -26.08 1.51 -25.07
N THR A 216 -25.27 1.16 -26.07
CA THR A 216 -25.33 1.78 -27.38
C THR A 216 -26.76 1.58 -27.85
N GLY A 217 -27.57 2.63 -27.70
CA GLY A 217 -28.95 2.63 -28.12
C GLY A 217 -28.95 2.29 -29.59
N ILE A 218 -29.38 1.08 -29.91
CA ILE A 218 -29.87 0.77 -31.25
C ILE A 218 -31.05 1.71 -31.42
N ALA A 219 -30.80 2.85 -32.06
CA ALA A 219 -31.84 3.75 -32.54
C ALA A 219 -32.64 2.97 -33.58
N LEU A 220 -33.66 2.26 -33.12
CA LEU A 220 -34.74 1.77 -33.97
C LEU A 220 -35.38 3.01 -34.59
N GLY A 221 -35.12 3.19 -35.88
CA GLY A 221 -35.67 4.27 -36.67
C GLY A 221 -37.18 4.26 -36.63
N TRP A 222 -37.75 5.20 -35.90
CA TRP A 222 -39.13 5.62 -36.10
C TRP A 222 -39.14 6.57 -37.29
N ARG A 223 -39.40 6.01 -38.46
CA ARG A 223 -39.76 6.73 -39.68
C ARG A 223 -41.16 7.33 -39.46
N GLY A 224 -41.20 8.54 -38.89
CA GLY A 224 -42.39 9.37 -38.76
C GLY A 224 -42.44 10.38 -39.90
N VAL A 225 -43.25 10.08 -40.91
CA VAL A 225 -43.75 11.02 -41.92
C VAL A 225 -44.46 12.17 -41.19
N ARG A 226 -44.16 13.43 -41.52
CA ARG A 226 -45.09 14.55 -41.31
C ARG A 226 -44.84 15.69 -42.29
N ASP A 227 -45.98 16.14 -42.79
CA ASP A 227 -46.24 17.06 -43.89
C ASP A 227 -45.72 18.48 -43.73
N GLU A 228 -45.60 19.10 -44.89
CA GLU A 228 -45.44 20.51 -45.17
C GLU A 228 -46.72 21.31 -44.88
N SER A 229 -46.57 22.50 -44.27
CA SER A 229 -47.31 23.76 -44.54
C SER A 229 -46.92 24.77 -43.44
N SER A 230 -46.09 25.76 -43.78
CA SER A 230 -46.46 27.09 -44.29
C SER A 230 -47.06 28.00 -43.21
N ILE A 231 -46.40 29.12 -42.92
CA ILE A 231 -46.87 30.51 -43.09
C ILE A 231 -45.78 31.50 -42.65
N CYS A 232 -45.67 32.58 -43.43
CA CYS A 232 -44.66 33.63 -43.51
C CYS A 232 -44.67 34.66 -42.36
N SER A 233 -43.55 35.38 -42.17
CA SER A 233 -43.37 36.85 -42.43
C SER A 233 -42.13 37.39 -41.69
N VAL A 234 -41.03 37.75 -42.37
CA VAL A 234 -40.56 39.12 -42.78
C VAL A 234 -40.53 40.14 -41.62
N SER A 235 -39.37 40.68 -41.19
CA SER A 235 -38.68 41.89 -41.73
C SER A 235 -37.27 41.99 -41.08
N SER A 236 -36.18 42.18 -41.83
CA SER A 236 -35.47 43.46 -42.13
C SER A 236 -34.97 44.20 -40.89
N SER A 237 -33.77 44.76 -40.75
CA SER A 237 -32.46 44.83 -41.42
C SER A 237 -31.58 45.58 -40.40
N ASP A 238 -30.28 45.34 -40.31
CA ASP A 238 -29.28 46.41 -40.43
C ASP A 238 -27.85 45.91 -40.15
N SER A 239 -26.97 46.47 -40.98
CA SER A 239 -25.56 46.17 -41.17
C SER A 239 -24.68 46.99 -40.23
N SER A 240 -23.37 46.67 -40.26
CA SER A 240 -22.22 47.37 -39.64
C SER A 240 -21.85 46.80 -38.27
N SER A 241 -20.60 46.59 -37.90
CA SER A 241 -19.29 46.69 -38.54
C SER A 241 -18.29 46.10 -37.54
N SER A 242 -17.03 45.99 -37.97
CA SER A 242 -15.82 46.00 -37.14
C SER A 242 -15.28 44.64 -36.70
N ASP A 243 -14.19 44.31 -37.40
CA ASP A 243 -13.04 43.57 -36.91
C ASP A 243 -12.65 43.97 -35.48
N ASP A 244 -12.28 42.99 -34.66
CA ASP A 244 -11.01 42.97 -33.89
C ASP A 244 -10.95 41.68 -33.04
N ASP A 245 -10.03 40.80 -33.43
CA ASP A 245 -9.60 39.63 -32.67
C ASP A 245 -8.76 40.07 -31.46
N GLU A 246 -9.38 40.18 -30.27
CA GLU A 246 -8.65 40.23 -29.01
C GLU A 246 -8.63 38.86 -28.32
N ILE A 247 -7.45 38.24 -28.38
CA ILE A 247 -7.05 37.07 -27.61
C ILE A 247 -7.01 37.47 -26.12
N PRO A 248 -7.77 36.83 -25.21
CA PRO A 248 -7.63 37.10 -23.79
C PRO A 248 -6.30 36.52 -23.27
N THR A 249 -5.41 37.44 -22.91
CA THR A 249 -4.19 37.17 -22.15
C THR A 249 -4.57 36.59 -20.79
N ILE A 250 -4.22 35.32 -20.55
CA ILE A 250 -4.39 34.67 -19.24
C ILE A 250 -3.21 35.08 -18.37
N ASP A 251 -3.46 35.95 -17.39
CA ASP A 251 -2.54 36.25 -16.30
C ASP A 251 -2.31 34.99 -15.44
N ILE A 252 -1.12 34.42 -15.53
CA ILE A 252 -0.65 33.38 -14.61
C ILE A 252 -0.23 34.06 -13.32
N ILE A 253 -1.12 34.06 -12.33
CA ILE A 253 -0.80 34.42 -10.95
C ILE A 253 0.17 33.37 -10.38
N LEU A 254 1.46 33.72 -10.38
CA LEU A 254 2.51 33.04 -9.61
C LEU A 254 2.22 33.22 -8.11
N CYS A 255 1.60 32.21 -7.50
CA CYS A 255 1.55 32.08 -6.04
C CYS A 255 2.96 31.73 -5.51
N HIS A 256 3.77 32.77 -5.27
CA HIS A 256 4.93 32.71 -4.40
C HIS A 256 4.49 32.26 -3.00
N ARG A 257 4.91 31.06 -2.57
CA ARG A 257 4.84 30.67 -1.16
C ARG A 257 5.97 31.34 -0.37
N PRO A 258 5.69 31.95 0.79
CA PRO A 258 6.69 32.66 1.57
C PRO A 258 7.58 31.68 2.35
N THR A 259 8.88 31.94 2.29
CA THR A 259 9.88 31.44 3.23
C THR A 259 9.63 32.03 4.62
N ARG A 260 9.50 31.18 5.64
CA ARG A 260 9.50 31.64 7.04
C ARG A 260 10.68 31.03 7.79
N ARG A 261 11.70 31.87 7.99
CA ARG A 261 12.77 31.72 8.97
C ARG A 261 12.25 31.85 10.40
N ASP A 262 13.06 31.29 11.29
CA ASP A 262 13.28 31.65 12.69
C ASP A 262 12.12 31.50 13.68
N TRP A 263 12.19 30.41 14.43
CA TRP A 263 11.79 30.37 15.83
C TRP A 263 12.89 29.73 16.66
N ASN A 264 13.82 30.58 17.10
CA ASN A 264 14.73 30.30 18.20
C ASN A 264 14.29 31.16 19.39
N SER A 265 13.97 30.53 20.54
CA SER A 265 14.46 30.92 21.89
C SER A 265 13.47 30.62 23.02
N ARG A 266 14.04 29.94 24.05
CA ARG A 266 13.62 29.87 25.47
C ARG A 266 12.40 28.97 25.75
N LYS A 267 12.48 27.98 26.65
CA LYS A 267 12.97 28.08 28.04
C LYS A 267 13.64 26.77 28.53
N ARG A 268 14.77 26.97 29.23
CA ARG A 268 15.33 26.08 30.25
C ARG A 268 14.32 25.90 31.37
N TYR A 269 14.16 24.69 31.90
CA TYR A 269 14.02 24.25 33.30
C TYR A 269 13.93 22.72 33.21
N GLY A 270 14.91 21.95 33.65
CA GLY A 270 15.12 21.62 35.06
C GLY A 270 14.97 20.10 35.19
N MET A 271 16.09 19.38 35.21
CA MET A 271 16.13 17.96 35.54
C MET A 271 15.57 17.75 36.95
N ILE A 272 14.61 16.84 37.09
CA ILE A 272 14.36 16.17 38.37
C ILE A 272 14.40 14.66 38.10
N PHE A 273 15.51 14.07 38.49
CA PHE A 273 15.61 12.63 38.74
C PHE A 273 14.72 12.29 39.93
N SER A 274 13.61 11.59 39.71
CA SER A 274 12.93 10.89 40.80
C SER A 274 13.37 9.42 40.80
N ARG A 275 14.35 9.14 41.67
CA ARG A 275 14.65 7.80 42.17
C ARG A 275 13.39 7.29 42.88
N ARG A 276 12.72 6.28 42.33
CA ARG A 276 11.80 5.43 43.11
C ARG A 276 12.48 4.10 43.42
N SER A 277 12.89 4.02 44.68
CA SER A 277 13.41 2.88 45.39
C SER A 277 12.40 1.74 45.50
N GLY A 278 12.89 0.52 45.31
CA GLY A 278 12.68 -0.61 46.22
C GLY A 278 11.30 -1.26 46.28
N SER A 279 11.17 -2.42 45.63
CA SER A 279 10.37 -3.52 46.19
C SER A 279 11.10 -4.84 45.94
N ARG A 280 11.91 -5.24 46.93
CA ARG A 280 12.50 -6.58 47.04
C ARG A 280 11.35 -7.55 47.33
N ARG A 281 10.95 -8.36 46.35
CA ARG A 281 10.17 -9.57 46.63
C ARG A 281 11.12 -10.65 47.10
N SER A 282 10.98 -10.99 48.38
CA SER A 282 11.55 -12.14 49.06
C SER A 282 11.17 -13.43 48.33
N TRP A 283 12.17 -14.21 47.94
CA TRP A 283 12.02 -15.60 47.52
C TRP A 283 12.09 -16.46 48.77
N LYS A 284 10.97 -17.08 49.15
CA LYS A 284 10.95 -18.15 50.16
C LYS A 284 11.37 -19.45 49.48
N SER A 285 12.53 -19.96 49.89
CA SER A 285 13.03 -21.29 49.56
C SER A 285 12.07 -22.36 50.08
N ARG A 286 11.61 -23.26 49.20
CA ARG A 286 10.97 -24.53 49.59
C ARG A 286 12.06 -25.58 49.84
N PRO A 287 11.98 -26.38 50.93
CA PRO A 287 12.84 -27.53 51.09
C PRO A 287 12.39 -28.68 50.18
N LEU A 288 13.37 -29.44 49.69
CA LEU A 288 13.19 -30.69 48.95
C LEU A 288 12.76 -31.82 49.91
N PRO A 289 11.97 -32.80 49.45
CA PRO A 289 11.64 -33.97 50.24
C PRO A 289 12.84 -34.92 50.33
N THR A 290 13.19 -35.31 51.55
CA THR A 290 13.99 -36.50 51.83
C THR A 290 13.09 -37.73 51.76
N THR A 291 13.63 -38.77 51.13
CA THR A 291 13.15 -40.16 51.02
C THR A 291 12.69 -40.76 52.34
#